data_AF-A0A443QK42-F1
#
_entry.id   AF-A0A443QK42-F1
#
_cell.length_a   1.000
_cell.length_b   1.000
_cell.length_c   1.000
_cell.angle_alpha   90.00
_cell.angle_beta   90.00
_cell.angle_gamma   90.00
#
_symmetry.space_group_name_H-M   'P 1'
#
loop_
_entity.id
_entity.type
_entity.pdbx_description
1 polymer ?
#
loop_
_entity_poly.entity_id
_entity_poly.type
_entity_poly.pdbx_seq_one_letter_code
_entity_poly.pdbx_strand_id
1 'polypeptide(L)'
;MPVTSVIVSGNESMTSFATTPIMSSYLLCFVIGDYDYVESMSTDGRVKVRVYTRVGKQEEGTFALNIVIKSLDFLQKFLGVNYALPKLDLVGVKDHPAGAMENWGLIVHRESNLYYTEKTAPVSAKITVAYIVAHEVAHQWFG
;
A
#
# COMPACT_ATOMS: atom_id res chain seq x y z
N MET A 1 6.90 7.85 2.08
CA MET A 1 6.61 9.16 2.70
C MET A 1 5.80 10.05 1.78
N PRO A 2 5.11 11.11 2.26
CA PRO A 2 4.45 12.10 1.42
C PRO A 2 5.43 12.84 0.50
N VAL A 3 4.97 13.22 -0.68
CA VAL A 3 5.69 14.13 -1.59
C VAL A 3 5.71 15.53 -0.97
N THR A 4 6.88 16.17 -1.00
CA THR A 4 7.10 17.54 -0.49
C THR A 4 7.29 18.55 -1.61
N SER A 5 7.92 18.14 -2.72
CA SER A 5 8.03 18.96 -3.92
C SER A 5 8.18 18.09 -5.17
N VAL A 6 7.75 18.64 -6.30
CA VAL A 6 8.01 18.11 -7.64
C VAL A 6 8.52 19.27 -8.48
N ILE A 7 9.74 19.14 -9.00
CA ILE A 7 10.37 20.13 -9.88
C ILE A 7 10.51 19.48 -11.26
N VAL A 8 9.99 20.13 -12.29
CA VAL A 8 10.08 19.65 -13.69
C VAL A 8 11.03 20.56 -14.44
N SER A 9 12.01 19.97 -15.13
CA SER A 9 13.01 20.68 -15.94
C SER A 9 13.14 20.00 -17.30
N GLY A 10 12.45 20.55 -18.30
CA GLY A 10 12.38 19.94 -19.63
C GLY A 10 11.73 18.56 -19.56
N ASN A 11 12.49 17.52 -19.90
CA ASN A 11 12.05 16.12 -19.89
C ASN A 11 12.37 15.37 -18.59
N GLU A 12 12.94 16.05 -17.60
CA GLU A 12 13.29 15.46 -16.31
C GLU A 12 12.37 15.98 -15.21
N SER A 13 12.17 15.15 -14.19
CA SER A 13 11.48 15.57 -12.96
C SER A 13 12.24 15.10 -11.73
N MET A 14 12.30 15.97 -10.72
CA MET A 14 12.84 15.67 -9.40
C MET A 14 11.68 15.71 -8.39
N THR A 15 11.39 14.55 -7.80
CA THR A 15 10.39 14.43 -6.73
C THR A 15 11.10 14.28 -5.39
N SER A 16 10.83 15.19 -4.45
CA SER A 16 11.36 15.12 -3.09
C SER A 16 10.29 14.58 -2.15
N PHE A 17 10.67 13.66 -1.27
CA PHE A 17 9.80 13.07 -0.26
C PHE A 17 10.19 13.55 1.14
N ALA A 18 9.23 13.59 2.06
CA ALA A 18 9.52 13.87 3.46
C ALA A 18 10.48 12.82 4.04
N THR A 19 11.34 13.22 4.97
CA THR A 19 12.28 12.33 5.66
C THR A 19 11.53 11.25 6.43
N THR A 20 11.95 9.99 6.30
CA THR A 20 11.38 8.87 7.05
C THR A 20 11.73 8.98 8.54
N PRO A 21 10.95 8.37 9.45
CA PRO A 21 11.45 8.01 10.77
C PRO A 21 12.68 7.09 10.66
N ILE A 22 13.33 6.81 11.80
CA ILE A 22 14.39 5.81 11.87
C ILE A 22 13.82 4.46 11.47
N MET A 23 14.40 3.84 10.45
CA MET A 23 14.00 2.53 9.93
C MET A 23 15.21 1.76 9.41
N SER A 24 15.10 0.44 9.35
CA SER A 24 16.11 -0.43 8.76
C SER A 24 16.23 -0.19 7.25
N SER A 25 17.45 -0.32 6.71
CA SER A 25 17.73 -0.03 5.30
C SER A 25 16.94 -0.88 4.32
N TYR A 26 16.58 -2.12 4.68
CA TYR A 26 15.83 -3.04 3.82
C TYR A 26 14.38 -2.59 3.54
N LEU A 27 13.86 -1.64 4.32
CA LEU A 27 12.51 -1.08 4.13
C LEU A 27 12.49 0.07 3.11
N LEU A 28 13.65 0.56 2.64
CA LEU A 28 13.71 1.61 1.63
C LEU A 28 13.12 1.11 0.30
N CYS A 29 12.17 1.87 -0.26
CA CYS A 29 11.49 1.52 -1.50
C CYS A 29 11.04 2.76 -2.29
N PHE A 30 11.14 2.67 -3.61
CA PHE A 30 10.55 3.62 -4.56
C PHE A 30 9.97 2.84 -5.74
N VAL A 31 8.83 3.31 -6.25
CA VAL A 31 8.21 2.78 -7.47
C VAL A 31 7.98 3.94 -8.42
N ILE A 32 8.36 3.75 -9.68
CA ILE A 32 8.24 4.74 -10.74
C ILE A 32 7.45 4.08 -11.87
N GLY A 33 6.36 4.72 -12.29
CA GLY A 33 5.54 4.25 -13.40
C GLY A 33 4.19 4.96 -13.44
N ASP A 34 3.43 4.68 -14.49
CA ASP A 34 2.08 5.19 -14.66
C ASP A 34 1.08 4.26 -13.96
N TYR A 35 0.40 4.79 -12.95
CA TYR A 35 -0.57 4.06 -12.14
C TYR A 35 -1.81 4.90 -11.92
N ASP A 36 -2.98 4.25 -11.94
CA ASP A 36 -4.18 4.78 -11.32
C ASP A 36 -4.26 4.28 -9.87
N TYR A 37 -5.16 4.82 -9.08
CA TYR A 37 -5.37 4.36 -7.71
C TYR A 37 -6.80 4.57 -7.23
N VAL A 38 -7.20 3.75 -6.26
CA VAL A 38 -8.31 4.05 -5.36
C VAL A 38 -7.74 4.59 -4.04
N GLU A 39 -8.41 5.59 -3.45
CA GLU A 39 -7.99 6.14 -2.15
C GLU A 39 -9.15 6.22 -1.16
N SER A 40 -8.79 6.15 0.12
CA SER A 40 -9.67 6.47 1.22
C SER A 40 -8.85 6.91 2.44
N MET A 41 -9.53 7.25 3.52
CA MET A 41 -8.91 7.50 4.82
C MET A 41 -9.10 6.30 5.74
N SER A 42 -8.19 6.11 6.70
CA SER A 42 -8.42 5.25 7.86
C SER A 42 -9.69 5.69 8.61
N THR A 43 -10.28 4.79 9.39
CA THR A 43 -11.53 5.05 10.15
C THR A 43 -11.46 6.30 11.03
N ASP A 44 -10.28 6.60 11.58
CA ASP A 44 -10.01 7.77 12.42
C ASP A 44 -9.56 9.02 11.64
N GLY A 45 -9.50 8.95 10.31
CA GLY A 45 -9.14 10.06 9.45
C GLY A 45 -7.66 10.45 9.47
N ARG A 46 -6.78 9.68 10.12
CA ARG A 46 -5.36 10.06 10.31
C ARG A 46 -4.42 9.59 9.20
N VAL A 47 -4.77 8.49 8.53
CA VAL A 47 -3.91 7.84 7.53
C VAL A 47 -4.62 7.85 6.18
N LYS A 48 -3.96 8.43 5.17
CA LYS A 48 -4.39 8.31 3.78
C LYS A 48 -3.95 6.96 3.21
N VAL A 49 -4.89 6.17 2.73
CA VAL A 49 -4.61 4.84 2.17
C VAL A 49 -4.86 4.87 0.66
N ARG A 50 -3.90 4.37 -0.12
CA ARG A 50 -4.02 4.23 -1.57
C ARG A 50 -3.65 2.84 -2.02
N VAL A 51 -4.40 2.30 -2.98
CA VAL A 51 -4.04 1.08 -3.69
C VAL A 51 -3.84 1.44 -5.15
N TYR A 52 -2.57 1.42 -5.58
CA TYR A 52 -2.15 1.71 -6.94
C TYR A 52 -2.33 0.47 -7.82
N THR A 53 -2.83 0.70 -9.03
CA THR A 53 -3.07 -0.31 -10.06
C THR A 53 -2.55 0.17 -11.41
N ARG A 54 -2.47 -0.73 -12.39
CA ARG A 54 -2.28 -0.31 -13.78
C ARG A 54 -3.36 0.69 -14.20
N VAL A 55 -3.02 1.59 -15.11
CA VAL A 55 -3.96 2.55 -15.70
C VAL A 55 -5.19 1.82 -16.25
N GLY A 56 -6.38 2.35 -15.96
CA GLY A 56 -7.68 1.81 -16.34
C GLY A 56 -8.22 0.67 -15.46
N LYS A 57 -7.51 0.28 -14.39
CA LYS A 57 -7.84 -0.89 -13.55
C LYS A 57 -8.04 -0.59 -12.06
N GLN A 58 -8.22 0.69 -11.69
CA GLN A 58 -8.30 1.14 -10.29
C GLN A 58 -9.31 0.35 -9.42
N GLU A 59 -10.45 -0.03 -10.00
CA GLU A 59 -11.50 -0.80 -9.30
C GLU A 59 -11.03 -2.17 -8.79
N GLU A 60 -10.00 -2.76 -9.41
CA GLU A 60 -9.41 -4.03 -8.95
C GLU A 60 -8.73 -3.90 -7.56
N GLY A 61 -8.37 -2.67 -7.16
CA GLY A 61 -7.78 -2.35 -5.86
C GLY A 61 -8.77 -2.13 -4.72
N THR A 62 -10.07 -1.97 -5.02
CA THR A 62 -11.10 -1.60 -4.04
C THR A 62 -11.24 -2.63 -2.91
N PHE A 63 -11.09 -3.91 -3.22
CA PHE A 63 -11.15 -4.96 -2.20
C PHE A 63 -9.99 -4.83 -1.20
N ALA A 64 -8.75 -4.71 -1.69
CA ALA A 64 -7.58 -4.54 -0.84
C ALA A 64 -7.65 -3.26 0.00
N LEU A 65 -8.10 -2.14 -0.58
CA LEU A 65 -8.28 -0.87 0.13
C LEU A 65 -9.14 -1.05 1.39
N ASN A 66 -10.26 -1.77 1.26
CA ASN A 66 -11.14 -2.08 2.39
C ASN A 66 -10.49 -2.97 3.45
N ILE A 67 -9.65 -3.93 3.04
CA ILE A 67 -8.90 -4.78 3.98
C ILE A 67 -7.87 -3.95 4.75
N VAL A 68 -7.12 -3.08 4.08
CA VAL A 68 -6.12 -2.22 4.72
C VAL A 68 -6.77 -1.35 5.80
N ILE A 69 -7.89 -0.70 5.50
CA ILE A 69 -8.60 0.16 6.47
C ILE A 69 -9.04 -0.66 7.70
N LYS A 70 -9.62 -1.85 7.49
CA LYS A 70 -10.04 -2.73 8.59
C LYS A 70 -8.86 -3.24 9.41
N SER A 71 -7.76 -3.59 8.76
CA SER A 71 -6.53 -4.05 9.43
C SER A 71 -5.90 -2.93 10.26
N LEU A 72 -5.83 -1.71 9.74
CA LEU A 72 -5.36 -0.54 10.48
C LEU A 72 -6.24 -0.28 11.70
N ASP A 73 -7.56 -0.24 11.54
CA ASP A 73 -8.50 -0.03 12.65
C ASP A 73 -8.34 -1.09 13.75
N PHE A 74 -8.28 -2.36 13.35
CA PHE A 74 -8.07 -3.47 14.27
C PHE A 74 -6.72 -3.40 15.01
N LEU A 75 -5.61 -3.26 14.29
CA LEU A 75 -4.26 -3.30 14.87
C LEU A 75 -4.00 -2.10 15.78
N GLN A 76 -4.45 -0.91 15.39
CA GLN A 76 -4.32 0.28 16.24
C GLN A 76 -5.05 0.10 17.57
N LYS A 77 -6.29 -0.41 17.53
CA LYS A 77 -7.07 -0.69 18.73
C LYS A 77 -6.47 -1.82 19.57
N PHE A 78 -6.02 -2.88 18.92
CA PHE A 78 -5.50 -4.08 19.58
C PHE A 78 -4.16 -3.81 20.28
N LEU A 79 -3.25 -3.10 19.61
CA LEU A 79 -1.92 -2.80 20.13
C LEU A 79 -1.89 -1.55 21.01
N GLY A 80 -2.92 -0.70 20.95
CA GLY A 80 -2.94 0.60 21.62
C GLY A 80 -1.93 1.60 21.06
N VAL A 81 -1.37 1.31 19.88
CA VAL A 81 -0.35 2.12 19.21
C VAL A 81 -0.84 2.45 17.82
N ASN A 82 -0.92 3.75 17.53
CA ASN A 82 -1.33 4.27 16.25
C ASN A 82 -0.28 4.02 15.16
N TYR A 83 -0.72 3.85 13.91
CA TYR A 83 0.21 3.82 12.77
C TYR A 83 0.95 5.16 12.67
N ALA A 84 2.26 5.09 12.45
CA ALA A 84 3.16 6.23 12.63
C ALA A 84 3.20 7.21 11.45
N LEU A 85 2.86 6.76 10.23
CA LEU A 85 2.99 7.59 9.02
C LEU A 85 1.64 8.19 8.61
N PRO A 86 1.63 9.37 7.95
CA PRO A 86 0.39 10.00 7.50
C PRO A 86 -0.26 9.30 6.29
N LYS A 87 0.43 8.32 5.69
CA LYS A 87 -0.05 7.57 4.54
C LYS A 87 0.43 6.12 4.53
N LEU A 88 -0.34 5.27 3.90
CA LEU A 88 0.02 3.89 3.58
C LEU A 88 -0.41 3.58 2.15
N ASP A 89 0.58 3.41 1.27
CA ASP A 89 0.32 3.07 -0.13
C ASP A 89 0.59 1.58 -0.34
N LEU A 90 -0.20 0.96 -1.21
CA LEU A 90 0.00 -0.41 -1.70
C LEU A 90 0.12 -0.35 -3.22
N VAL A 91 1.02 -1.11 -3.81
CA VAL A 91 1.16 -1.18 -5.27
C VAL A 91 1.39 -2.61 -5.73
N GLY A 92 0.64 -3.02 -6.75
CA GLY A 92 0.85 -4.32 -7.39
C GLY A 92 1.84 -4.19 -8.54
N VAL A 93 2.88 -5.02 -8.51
CA VAL A 93 3.86 -5.20 -9.59
C VAL A 93 3.72 -6.58 -10.21
N LYS A 94 3.99 -6.68 -11.51
CA LYS A 94 3.79 -7.91 -12.30
C LYS A 94 4.49 -9.12 -11.67
N ASP A 95 5.77 -8.97 -11.33
CA ASP A 95 6.60 -10.02 -10.77
C ASP A 95 7.26 -9.54 -9.47
N HIS A 96 6.75 -10.04 -8.33
CA HIS A 96 7.41 -9.88 -7.03
C HIS A 96 7.82 -11.27 -6.49
N PRO A 97 9.10 -11.53 -6.22
CA PRO A 97 9.58 -12.87 -5.88
C PRO A 97 9.01 -13.38 -4.55
N ALA A 98 8.92 -12.54 -3.53
CA ALA A 98 8.38 -12.89 -2.21
C ALA A 98 6.84 -12.89 -2.14
N GLY A 99 6.15 -12.50 -3.22
CA GLY A 99 4.69 -12.37 -3.24
C GLY A 99 4.16 -11.05 -2.65
N ALA A 100 4.79 -10.51 -1.62
CA ALA A 100 4.64 -9.14 -1.13
C ALA A 100 5.87 -8.69 -0.32
N MET A 101 5.95 -7.42 0.06
CA MET A 101 7.01 -6.81 0.88
C MET A 101 6.49 -5.59 1.64
N GLU A 102 6.76 -5.54 2.94
CA GLU A 102 6.19 -4.63 3.93
C GLU A 102 6.80 -3.21 3.97
N ASN A 103 7.44 -2.74 2.89
CA ASN A 103 8.23 -1.50 2.93
C ASN A 103 7.43 -0.33 3.55
N TRP A 104 8.04 0.37 4.52
CA TRP A 104 7.29 1.22 5.45
C TRP A 104 6.59 2.39 4.74
N GLY A 105 5.26 2.33 4.70
CA GLY A 105 4.41 3.29 4.01
C GLY A 105 4.28 3.11 2.49
N LEU A 106 4.91 2.09 1.87
CA LEU A 106 4.72 1.70 0.47
C LEU A 106 4.85 0.17 0.33
N ILE A 107 3.79 -0.55 0.64
CA ILE A 107 3.80 -2.02 0.57
C ILE A 107 3.75 -2.46 -0.90
N VAL A 108 4.65 -3.34 -1.31
CA VAL A 108 4.71 -3.86 -2.68
C VAL A 108 4.13 -5.26 -2.71
N HIS A 109 3.21 -5.52 -3.63
CA HIS A 109 2.62 -6.84 -3.82
C HIS A 109 2.88 -7.37 -5.22
N ARG A 110 2.91 -8.69 -5.38
CA ARG A 110 2.54 -9.30 -6.65
C ARG A 110 1.07 -9.00 -6.93
N GLU A 111 0.71 -8.64 -8.15
CA GLU A 111 -0.68 -8.28 -8.51
C GLU A 111 -1.72 -9.33 -8.07
N SER A 112 -1.41 -10.63 -8.21
CA SER A 112 -2.29 -11.73 -7.79
C SER A 112 -2.58 -11.79 -6.30
N ASN A 113 -1.78 -11.09 -5.48
CA ASN A 113 -1.88 -11.05 -4.03
C ASN A 113 -2.46 -9.72 -3.51
N LEU A 114 -2.84 -8.81 -4.42
CA LEU A 114 -3.40 -7.50 -4.07
C LEU A 114 -4.75 -7.25 -4.73
N TYR A 115 -4.90 -7.65 -5.99
CA TYR A 115 -6.09 -7.34 -6.76
C TYR A 115 -7.10 -8.49 -6.69
N TYR A 116 -8.39 -8.14 -6.57
CA TYR A 116 -9.48 -9.12 -6.55
C TYR A 116 -10.73 -8.58 -7.22
N THR A 117 -11.29 -9.37 -8.13
CA THR A 117 -12.54 -9.06 -8.84
C THR A 117 -13.49 -10.24 -8.72
N GLU A 118 -14.64 -10.02 -8.07
CA GLU A 118 -15.63 -11.07 -7.77
C GLU A 118 -16.21 -11.73 -9.03
N LYS A 119 -16.21 -11.03 -10.17
CA LYS A 119 -16.68 -11.57 -11.45
C LYS A 119 -15.74 -12.61 -12.06
N THR A 120 -14.44 -12.58 -11.74
CA THR A 120 -13.41 -13.34 -12.46
C THR A 120 -12.54 -14.22 -11.58
N ALA A 121 -12.52 -13.99 -10.26
CA ALA A 121 -11.65 -14.69 -9.33
C ALA A 121 -12.43 -15.61 -8.38
N PRO A 122 -11.88 -16.79 -8.02
CA PRO A 122 -12.49 -17.70 -7.06
C PRO A 122 -12.45 -17.13 -5.63
N VAL A 123 -13.32 -17.63 -4.75
CA VAL A 123 -13.36 -17.24 -3.33
C VAL A 123 -12.03 -17.51 -2.62
N SER A 124 -11.29 -18.55 -3.01
CA SER A 124 -9.95 -18.81 -2.48
C SER A 124 -8.99 -17.65 -2.71
N ALA A 125 -9.05 -16.99 -3.88
CA ALA A 125 -8.24 -15.81 -4.16
C ALA A 125 -8.64 -14.64 -3.24
N LYS A 126 -9.94 -14.46 -2.95
CA LYS A 126 -10.42 -13.45 -1.99
C LYS A 126 -9.79 -13.61 -0.61
N ILE A 127 -9.73 -14.86 -0.12
CA ILE A 127 -9.14 -15.20 1.18
C ILE A 127 -7.63 -14.94 1.15
N THR A 128 -6.94 -15.39 0.11
CA THR A 128 -5.49 -15.18 -0.04
C THR A 128 -5.14 -13.69 -0.06
N VAL A 129 -5.83 -12.89 -0.87
CA VAL A 129 -5.61 -11.42 -0.93
C VAL A 129 -5.86 -10.79 0.44
N ALA A 130 -6.97 -11.13 1.10
CA ALA A 130 -7.27 -10.59 2.42
C ALA A 130 -6.19 -10.95 3.47
N TYR A 131 -5.72 -12.20 3.47
CA TYR A 131 -4.68 -12.67 4.37
C TYR A 131 -3.35 -11.95 4.14
N ILE A 132 -2.86 -11.90 2.90
CA ILE A 132 -1.56 -11.29 2.58
C ILE A 132 -1.61 -9.78 2.84
N VAL A 133 -2.67 -9.07 2.42
CA VAL A 133 -2.81 -7.63 2.72
C VAL A 133 -2.81 -7.38 4.22
N ALA A 134 -3.52 -8.19 5.02
CA ALA A 134 -3.49 -8.05 6.48
C ALA A 134 -2.11 -8.36 7.08
N HIS A 135 -1.39 -9.34 6.53
CA HIS A 135 -0.02 -9.70 6.93
C HIS A 135 0.95 -8.53 6.75
N GLU A 136 0.98 -7.92 5.57
CA GLU A 136 1.86 -6.77 5.29
C GLU A 136 1.51 -5.53 6.14
N VAL A 137 0.22 -5.32 6.42
CA VAL A 137 -0.21 -4.23 7.31
C VAL A 137 0.22 -4.51 8.76
N ALA A 138 0.24 -5.77 9.20
CA ALA A 138 0.73 -6.14 10.53
C ALA A 138 2.24 -5.88 10.70
N HIS A 139 3.03 -6.10 9.66
CA HIS A 139 4.46 -5.79 9.66
C HIS A 139 4.79 -4.32 9.93
N GLN A 140 3.82 -3.41 9.75
CA GLN A 140 4.01 -1.99 10.09
C GLN A 140 4.16 -1.73 11.61
N TRP A 141 3.86 -2.74 12.44
CA TRP A 141 4.19 -2.78 13.87
C TRP A 141 5.21 -3.86 14.21
N PHE A 142 5.21 -4.97 13.47
CA PHE A 142 6.06 -6.14 13.69
C PHE A 142 7.06 -6.31 12.56
N GLY A 143 8.07 -5.44 12.50
CA GLY A 143 9.11 -5.39 11.47
C GLY A 143 10.21 -4.39 11.82
#